data_AF-A0A7C9DT84-F1
#
_entry.id   AF-A0A7C9DT84-F1
#
_cell.length_a   1.000
_cell.length_b   1.000
_cell.length_c   1.000
_cell.angle_alpha   90.00
_cell.angle_beta   90.00
_cell.angle_gamma   90.00
#
_symmetry.space_group_name_H-M   'P 1'
#
loop_
_entity.id
_entity.type
_entity.pdbx_description
1 polymer ?
#
loop_
_entity_poly.entity_id
_entity_poly.type
_entity_poly.pdbx_seq_one_letter_code
_entity_poly.pdbx_strand_id
1 'polypeptide(L)'
;LRLFLSFGMIGSGIFVALFGMGYFWEIHAFWFFLVMQMIAGLFQATGWPSVVAVIGNWFGKRKRGLIMGIWNAHTSVGNISGSLLAASVLDYGWGWSFIIPGSFISLGGILVYLFLAAYPEDVGYPCSHDLVGNQETRPQDLEIQSQSIESRTYDVRRVPSATKRGVGLFEAFLIPGVVPFALCLFFSKLVAYTFLYWLPFYLSQTEIGGEYVSVKSAGNLSTLFDVGGIVGGIIAGHLSDKLNARATTAATFIFC
;
A
#
# COMPACT_ATOMS: atom_id res chain seq x y z
N LEU A 1 2.63 -10.29 13.99
CA LEU A 1 2.30 -9.67 12.69
C LEU A 1 1.10 -10.33 12.01
N ARG A 2 1.09 -11.67 11.84
CA ARG A 2 -0.07 -12.42 11.32
C ARG A 2 -1.39 -12.12 12.02
N LEU A 3 -1.41 -12.22 13.36
CA LEU A 3 -2.61 -11.93 14.17
C LEU A 3 -3.14 -10.52 13.96
N PHE A 4 -2.23 -9.54 13.97
CA PHE A 4 -2.58 -8.13 13.82
C PHE A 4 -3.17 -7.82 12.43
N LEU A 5 -2.56 -8.36 11.35
CA LEU A 5 -3.09 -8.22 9.99
C LEU A 5 -4.46 -8.90 9.84
N SER A 6 -4.60 -10.12 10.35
CA SER A 6 -5.84 -10.90 10.23
C SER A 6 -6.99 -10.23 10.98
N PHE A 7 -6.73 -9.71 12.18
CA PHE A 7 -7.69 -8.96 12.98
C PHE A 7 -8.14 -7.67 12.26
N GLY A 8 -7.20 -6.94 11.66
CA GLY A 8 -7.50 -5.79 10.80
C GLY A 8 -8.40 -6.13 9.62
N MET A 9 -8.08 -7.20 8.88
CA MET A 9 -8.86 -7.63 7.72
C MET A 9 -10.27 -8.07 8.13
N ILE A 10 -10.40 -8.96 9.11
CA ILE A 10 -11.72 -9.46 9.57
C ILE A 10 -12.56 -8.32 10.12
N GLY A 11 -11.98 -7.44 10.96
CA GLY A 11 -12.67 -6.27 11.49
C GLY A 11 -13.17 -5.35 10.37
N SER A 12 -12.31 -5.02 9.40
CA SER A 12 -12.72 -4.19 8.26
C SER A 12 -13.85 -4.83 7.44
N GLY A 13 -13.79 -6.14 7.17
CA GLY A 13 -14.80 -6.84 6.41
C GLY A 13 -16.16 -6.88 7.12
N ILE A 14 -16.17 -7.08 8.44
CA ILE A 14 -17.39 -7.05 9.26
C ILE A 14 -18.03 -5.66 9.22
N PHE A 15 -17.27 -4.60 9.48
CA PHE A 15 -17.83 -3.24 9.53
C PHE A 15 -18.27 -2.72 8.15
N VAL A 16 -17.60 -3.13 7.07
CA VAL A 16 -18.07 -2.86 5.70
C VAL A 16 -19.35 -3.63 5.39
N ALA A 17 -19.48 -4.89 5.82
CA ALA A 17 -20.72 -5.64 5.65
C ALA A 17 -21.87 -5.04 6.48
N LEU A 18 -21.60 -4.56 7.71
CA LEU A 18 -22.58 -3.85 8.54
C LEU A 18 -23.01 -2.52 7.92
N PHE A 19 -22.11 -1.80 7.26
CA PHE A 19 -22.46 -0.62 6.46
C PHE A 19 -23.48 -0.98 5.37
N GLY A 20 -23.23 -2.07 4.63
CA GLY A 20 -24.17 -2.59 3.63
C GLY A 20 -25.49 -3.08 4.23
N MET A 21 -25.48 -3.59 5.45
CA MET A 21 -26.68 -4.05 6.17
C MET A 21 -27.66 -2.91 6.47
N GLY A 22 -27.19 -1.66 6.51
CA GLY A 22 -28.03 -0.49 6.63
C GLY A 22 -29.12 -0.41 5.54
N TYR A 23 -28.88 -1.00 4.36
CA TYR A 23 -29.89 -1.15 3.32
C TYR A 23 -31.07 -2.02 3.76
N PHE A 24 -30.80 -3.19 4.32
CA PHE A 24 -31.84 -4.17 4.72
C PHE A 24 -32.59 -3.75 5.98
N TRP A 25 -31.94 -3.01 6.87
CA TRP A 25 -32.56 -2.45 8.07
C TRP A 25 -33.27 -1.11 7.82
N GLU A 26 -33.31 -0.64 6.57
CA GLU A 26 -33.91 0.64 6.19
C GLU A 26 -33.40 1.82 7.04
N ILE A 27 -32.12 1.78 7.42
CA ILE A 27 -31.50 2.83 8.26
C ILE A 27 -31.09 3.99 7.35
N HIS A 28 -31.80 5.10 7.46
CA HIS A 28 -31.52 6.34 6.72
C HIS A 28 -30.85 7.40 7.60
N ALA A 29 -30.01 6.97 8.54
CA ALA A 29 -29.32 7.85 9.49
C ALA A 29 -27.85 8.06 9.07
N PHE A 30 -27.49 9.30 8.71
CA PHE A 30 -26.11 9.65 8.33
C PHE A 30 -25.06 9.20 9.37
N TRP A 31 -25.37 9.38 10.66
CA TRP A 31 -24.46 9.02 11.75
C TRP A 31 -24.13 7.53 11.81
N PHE A 32 -25.06 6.66 11.44
CA PHE A 32 -24.80 5.22 11.36
C PHE A 32 -23.70 4.94 10.32
N PHE A 33 -23.86 5.47 9.12
CA PHE A 33 -22.90 5.30 8.03
C PHE A 33 -21.53 5.91 8.37
N LEU A 34 -21.52 7.09 9.00
CA LEU A 34 -20.28 7.75 9.41
C LEU A 34 -19.52 6.90 10.44
N VAL A 35 -20.20 6.42 11.48
CA VAL A 35 -19.56 5.61 12.54
C VAL A 35 -19.04 4.29 11.99
N MET A 36 -19.83 3.59 11.16
CA MET A 36 -19.38 2.34 10.52
C MET A 36 -18.15 2.57 9.65
N GLN A 37 -18.11 3.67 8.88
CA GLN A 37 -16.97 4.03 8.04
C GLN A 37 -15.73 4.38 8.85
N MET A 38 -15.88 5.12 9.96
CA MET A 38 -14.74 5.45 10.83
C MET A 38 -14.11 4.20 11.44
N ILE A 39 -14.94 3.27 11.92
CA ILE A 39 -14.46 2.03 12.52
C ILE A 39 -13.82 1.13 11.46
N ALA A 40 -14.47 0.96 10.29
CA ALA A 40 -13.89 0.22 9.17
C ALA A 40 -12.53 0.82 8.76
N GLY A 41 -12.41 2.15 8.67
CA GLY A 41 -11.18 2.85 8.37
C GLY A 41 -10.06 2.60 9.39
N LEU A 42 -10.40 2.57 10.69
CA LEU A 42 -9.44 2.23 11.75
C LEU A 42 -8.84 0.83 11.55
N PHE A 43 -9.67 -0.15 11.22
CA PHE A 43 -9.19 -1.51 10.92
C PHE A 43 -8.39 -1.57 9.62
N GLN A 44 -8.82 -0.88 8.56
CA GLN A 44 -8.11 -0.83 7.28
C GLN A 44 -6.71 -0.20 7.39
N ALA A 45 -6.54 0.79 8.27
CA ALA A 45 -5.24 1.44 8.50
C ALA A 45 -4.13 0.47 8.94
N THR A 46 -4.50 -0.68 9.52
CA THR A 46 -3.53 -1.70 9.95
C THR A 46 -2.96 -2.55 8.80
N GLY A 47 -3.65 -2.60 7.65
CA GLY A 47 -3.33 -3.52 6.56
C GLY A 47 -1.99 -3.22 5.90
N TRP A 48 -1.85 -2.00 5.35
CA TRP A 48 -0.65 -1.58 4.61
C TRP A 48 0.66 -1.72 5.40
N PRO A 49 0.81 -1.15 6.61
CA PRO A 49 2.07 -1.26 7.36
C PRO A 49 2.42 -2.71 7.73
N SER A 50 1.41 -3.54 7.99
CA SER A 50 1.62 -4.95 8.31
C SER A 50 2.13 -5.76 7.13
N VAL A 51 1.53 -5.57 5.95
CA VAL A 51 1.94 -6.24 4.71
C VAL A 51 3.35 -5.82 4.29
N VAL A 52 3.66 -4.53 4.35
CA VAL A 52 5.00 -4.02 4.04
C VAL A 52 6.05 -4.62 4.98
N ALA A 53 5.73 -4.81 6.25
CA ALA A 53 6.62 -5.47 7.20
C ALA A 53 6.83 -6.97 6.86
N VAL A 54 5.78 -7.71 6.48
CA VAL A 54 5.90 -9.12 6.06
C VAL A 54 6.80 -9.26 4.82
N ILE A 55 6.58 -8.43 3.79
CA ILE A 55 7.40 -8.43 2.57
C ILE A 55 8.84 -8.05 2.91
N GLY A 56 9.04 -7.09 3.82
CA GLY A 56 10.36 -6.69 4.29
C GLY A 56 11.14 -7.80 4.99
N ASN A 57 10.44 -8.69 5.70
CA ASN A 57 11.02 -9.86 6.37
C ASN A 57 11.39 -10.96 5.35
N TRP A 58 10.52 -11.23 4.37
CA TRP A 58 10.72 -12.28 3.37
C TRP A 58 11.74 -11.91 2.28
N PHE A 59 11.80 -10.64 1.90
CA PHE A 59 12.64 -10.19 0.79
C PHE A 59 13.77 -9.26 1.28
N GLY A 60 14.99 -9.80 1.23
CA GLY A 60 16.24 -9.09 1.52
C GLY A 60 16.50 -7.90 0.57
N LYS A 61 17.64 -7.20 0.75
CA LYS A 61 17.90 -5.90 0.12
C LYS A 61 18.07 -5.90 -1.42
N ARG A 62 18.31 -7.05 -2.05
CA ARG A 62 18.89 -7.16 -3.41
C ARG A 62 17.92 -6.96 -4.60
N LYS A 63 16.60 -7.12 -4.42
CA LYS A 63 15.58 -6.92 -5.50
C LYS A 63 14.28 -6.28 -4.99
N ARG A 64 14.40 -5.33 -4.06
CA ARG A 64 13.22 -4.76 -3.38
C ARG A 64 12.34 -3.92 -4.31
N GLY A 65 12.91 -3.25 -5.32
CA GLY A 65 12.18 -2.39 -6.24
C GLY A 65 11.24 -3.18 -7.14
N LEU A 66 11.74 -4.23 -7.79
CA LEU A 66 10.95 -5.09 -8.68
C LEU A 66 9.84 -5.83 -7.91
N ILE A 67 10.16 -6.36 -6.72
CA ILE A 67 9.18 -7.07 -5.90
C ILE A 67 8.08 -6.13 -5.43
N MET A 68 8.43 -4.93 -4.97
CA MET A 68 7.43 -3.93 -4.58
C MET A 68 6.64 -3.41 -5.79
N GLY A 69 7.25 -3.30 -6.97
CA GLY A 69 6.59 -2.89 -8.21
C GLY A 69 5.55 -3.91 -8.68
N ILE A 70 5.92 -5.20 -8.72
CA ILE A 70 4.97 -6.30 -9.02
C ILE A 70 3.91 -6.37 -7.92
N TRP A 71 4.31 -6.25 -6.66
CA TRP A 71 3.38 -6.26 -5.54
C TRP A 71 2.33 -5.17 -5.71
N ASN A 72 2.72 -3.93 -6.07
CA ASN A 72 1.80 -2.80 -6.25
C ASN A 72 0.68 -3.05 -7.27
N ALA A 73 0.86 -4.00 -8.20
CA ALA A 73 -0.20 -4.39 -9.14
C ALA A 73 -1.47 -4.92 -8.43
N HIS A 74 -1.35 -5.43 -7.20
CA HIS A 74 -2.50 -5.89 -6.41
C HIS A 74 -3.55 -4.78 -6.21
N THR A 75 -3.14 -3.51 -6.08
CA THR A 75 -4.05 -2.38 -5.85
C THR A 75 -4.95 -2.18 -7.07
N SER A 76 -4.37 -2.15 -8.26
CA SER A 76 -5.09 -2.01 -9.52
C SER A 76 -5.99 -3.20 -9.82
N VAL A 77 -5.53 -4.43 -9.56
CA VAL A 77 -6.37 -5.64 -9.67
C VAL A 77 -7.56 -5.57 -8.69
N GLY A 78 -7.33 -5.07 -7.48
CA GLY A 78 -8.36 -4.83 -6.47
C GLY A 78 -9.41 -3.81 -6.92
N ASN A 79 -8.98 -2.67 -7.49
CA ASN A 79 -9.89 -1.65 -8.02
C ASN A 79 -10.80 -2.21 -9.11
N ILE A 80 -10.22 -2.87 -10.12
CA ILE A 80 -10.96 -3.43 -11.26
C ILE A 80 -11.95 -4.49 -10.78
N SER A 81 -11.50 -5.47 -10.00
CA SER A 81 -12.36 -6.53 -9.48
C SER A 81 -13.44 -6.00 -8.53
N GLY A 82 -13.12 -5.01 -7.69
CA GLY A 82 -14.06 -4.35 -6.80
C GLY A 82 -15.17 -3.61 -7.54
N SER A 83 -14.83 -2.84 -8.57
CA SER A 83 -15.81 -2.13 -9.41
C SER A 83 -16.72 -3.10 -10.17
N LEU A 84 -16.16 -4.17 -10.76
CA LEU A 84 -16.94 -5.19 -11.47
C LEU A 84 -17.90 -5.92 -10.52
N LEU A 85 -17.41 -6.30 -9.34
CA LEU A 85 -18.21 -6.98 -8.33
C LEU A 85 -19.34 -6.07 -7.85
N ALA A 86 -19.05 -4.81 -7.51
CA ALA A 86 -20.05 -3.83 -7.10
C ALA A 86 -21.12 -3.59 -8.16
N ALA A 87 -20.72 -3.48 -9.44
CA ALA A 87 -21.64 -3.29 -10.57
C ALA A 87 -22.53 -4.53 -10.78
N SER A 88 -21.98 -5.74 -10.68
CA SER A 88 -22.73 -6.99 -10.89
C SER A 88 -23.85 -7.23 -9.88
N VAL A 89 -23.71 -6.65 -8.68
CA VAL A 89 -24.66 -6.89 -7.58
C VAL A 89 -25.54 -5.68 -7.28
N LEU A 90 -25.32 -4.57 -7.99
CA LEU A 90 -26.07 -3.33 -7.83
C LEU A 90 -27.55 -3.53 -8.18
N ASP A 91 -27.85 -4.37 -9.17
CA ASP A 91 -29.21 -4.69 -9.61
C ASP A 91 -30.05 -5.37 -8.51
N TYR A 92 -29.40 -6.03 -7.54
CA TYR A 92 -30.04 -6.69 -6.40
C TYR A 92 -30.18 -5.79 -5.16
N GLY A 93 -29.66 -4.56 -5.22
CA GLY A 93 -29.66 -3.59 -4.14
C GLY A 93 -28.24 -3.18 -3.71
N TRP A 94 -28.06 -1.89 -3.42
CA TRP A 94 -26.75 -1.32 -3.12
C TRP A 94 -26.06 -1.91 -1.88
N GLY A 95 -26.82 -2.47 -0.93
CA GLY A 95 -26.27 -3.13 0.26
C GLY A 95 -25.39 -4.33 -0.09
N TRP A 96 -25.73 -5.08 -1.14
CA TRP A 96 -24.94 -6.23 -1.60
C TRP A 96 -23.55 -5.84 -2.10
N SER A 97 -23.41 -4.65 -2.68
CA SER A 97 -22.13 -4.10 -3.15
C SER A 97 -21.13 -3.88 -2.02
N PHE A 98 -21.57 -3.87 -0.75
CA PHE A 98 -20.68 -3.78 0.42
C PHE A 98 -20.56 -5.11 1.17
N ILE A 99 -21.65 -5.88 1.29
CA ILE A 99 -21.65 -7.17 2.01
C ILE A 99 -20.75 -8.20 1.34
N ILE A 100 -20.79 -8.29 0.01
CA ILE A 100 -20.03 -9.30 -0.71
C ILE A 100 -18.53 -9.01 -0.63
N PRO A 101 -18.03 -7.79 -0.94
CA PRO A 101 -16.62 -7.46 -0.72
C PRO A 101 -16.20 -7.58 0.76
N GLY A 102 -17.05 -7.17 1.70
CA GLY A 102 -16.77 -7.32 3.13
C GLY A 102 -16.58 -8.78 3.56
N SER A 103 -17.38 -9.68 2.98
CA SER A 103 -17.28 -11.12 3.18
C SER A 103 -16.00 -11.71 2.57
N PHE A 104 -15.62 -11.30 1.36
CA PHE A 104 -14.35 -11.69 0.74
C PHE A 104 -13.13 -11.23 1.55
N ILE A 105 -13.14 -10.00 2.08
CA ILE A 105 -12.07 -9.47 2.92
C ILE A 105 -11.99 -10.27 4.24
N SER A 106 -13.13 -10.57 4.85
CA SER A 106 -13.19 -11.36 6.09
C SER A 106 -12.65 -12.78 5.87
N LEU A 107 -13.06 -13.43 4.78
CA LEU A 107 -12.57 -14.75 4.38
C LEU A 107 -11.06 -14.71 4.09
N GLY A 108 -10.59 -13.69 3.38
CA GLY A 108 -9.16 -13.46 3.14
C GLY A 108 -8.39 -13.30 4.45
N GLY A 109 -8.95 -12.61 5.44
CA GLY A 109 -8.37 -12.48 6.78
C GLY A 109 -8.27 -13.81 7.51
N ILE A 110 -9.26 -14.70 7.37
CA ILE A 110 -9.22 -16.07 7.92
C ILE A 110 -8.14 -16.90 7.21
N LEU A 111 -8.05 -16.82 5.88
CA LEU A 111 -7.00 -17.52 5.12
C LEU A 111 -5.60 -17.03 5.51
N VAL A 112 -5.42 -15.72 5.67
CA VAL A 112 -4.17 -15.13 6.18
C VAL A 112 -3.89 -15.62 7.60
N TYR A 113 -4.91 -15.73 8.46
CA TYR A 113 -4.74 -16.32 9.78
C TYR A 113 -4.31 -17.78 9.74
N LEU A 114 -4.73 -18.57 8.74
CA LEU A 114 -4.38 -19.99 8.65
C LEU A 114 -3.02 -20.23 7.97
N PHE A 115 -2.75 -19.52 6.88
CA PHE A 115 -1.64 -19.84 5.97
C PHE A 115 -0.47 -18.84 6.00
N LEU A 116 -0.61 -17.67 6.62
CA LEU A 116 0.46 -16.67 6.59
C LEU A 116 1.59 -17.03 7.57
N ALA A 117 2.73 -17.42 7.02
CA ALA A 117 3.99 -17.41 7.76
C ALA A 117 4.56 -15.98 7.76
N ALA A 118 4.42 -15.29 8.89
CA ALA A 118 4.87 -13.90 9.02
C ALA A 118 6.40 -13.77 9.06
N TYR A 119 7.07 -14.87 9.36
CA TYR A 119 8.51 -14.98 9.53
C TYR A 119 8.99 -16.19 8.71
N PRO A 120 10.06 -16.05 7.89
CA PRO A 120 10.64 -17.20 7.19
C PRO A 120 11.11 -18.30 8.16
N GLU A 121 11.40 -17.93 9.41
CA GLU A 121 11.73 -18.84 10.51
C GLU A 121 10.58 -19.81 10.85
N ASP A 122 9.31 -19.38 10.69
CA ASP A 122 8.13 -20.21 10.94
C ASP A 122 8.00 -21.36 9.91
N VAL A 123 8.68 -21.25 8.77
CA VAL A 123 8.69 -22.24 7.66
C VAL A 123 10.02 -23.02 7.62
N GLY A 124 10.91 -22.81 8.59
CA GLY A 124 12.20 -23.51 8.67
C GLY A 124 13.29 -22.97 7.75
N TYR A 125 13.13 -21.78 7.16
CA TYR A 125 14.22 -21.10 6.46
C TYR A 125 15.04 -20.27 7.45
N PRO A 126 16.39 -20.42 7.47
CA PRO A 126 17.23 -19.59 8.33
C PRO A 126 17.14 -18.13 7.90
N CYS A 127 17.12 -17.24 8.89
CA CYS A 127 17.13 -15.81 8.66
C CYS A 127 18.31 -15.46 7.75
N SER A 128 18.07 -14.75 6.64
CA SER A 128 19.14 -14.27 5.76
C SER A 128 20.12 -13.32 6.46
N HIS A 129 19.84 -12.94 7.70
CA HIS A 129 20.73 -12.13 8.54
C HIS A 129 21.91 -12.95 9.13
N ASP A 130 21.79 -14.29 9.22
CA ASP A 130 22.86 -15.15 9.77
C ASP A 130 23.79 -15.71 8.70
N LEU A 131 23.36 -15.78 7.44
CA LEU A 131 24.19 -16.24 6.32
C LEU A 131 25.20 -15.19 5.84
N VAL A 132 25.07 -13.92 6.26
CA VAL A 132 26.03 -12.84 5.96
C VAL A 132 27.13 -12.74 7.03
N GLY A 133 27.01 -13.48 8.14
CA GLY A 133 27.99 -13.45 9.22
C GLY A 133 29.33 -14.12 8.91
N ASN A 134 29.47 -14.87 7.81
CA ASN A 134 30.65 -15.73 7.65
C ASN A 134 31.22 -15.88 6.22
N GLN A 135 30.93 -14.98 5.28
CA GLN A 135 31.67 -14.95 4.01
C GLN A 135 32.10 -13.53 3.63
N GLU A 136 33.37 -13.28 3.94
CA GLU A 136 34.33 -12.43 3.23
C GLU A 136 33.95 -10.96 2.97
N THR A 137 34.44 -10.16 3.91
CA THR A 137 34.94 -8.81 3.71
C THR A 137 35.77 -8.71 2.42
N ARG A 138 35.19 -8.19 1.33
CA ARG A 138 35.95 -7.54 0.25
C ARG A 138 35.62 -6.04 0.23
N PRO A 139 36.62 -5.17 0.40
CA PRO A 139 36.43 -3.73 0.54
C PRO A 139 36.34 -3.08 -0.84
N GLN A 140 35.17 -2.59 -1.26
CA GLN A 140 35.12 -1.58 -2.35
C GLN A 140 33.84 -0.76 -2.54
N ASP A 141 32.75 -0.98 -1.80
CA ASP A 141 31.52 -0.17 -1.99
C ASP A 141 31.27 0.88 -0.89
N LEU A 142 32.36 1.43 -0.34
CA LEU A 142 32.37 2.50 0.65
C LEU A 142 32.70 3.87 0.02
N GLU A 143 32.23 4.14 -1.19
CA GLU A 143 32.37 5.45 -1.82
C GLU A 143 31.12 5.71 -2.68
N ILE A 144 30.11 6.35 -2.09
CA ILE A 144 29.15 7.33 -2.65
C ILE A 144 28.11 7.57 -1.52
N GLN A 145 28.57 8.00 -0.35
CA GLN A 145 27.68 8.66 0.61
C GLN A 145 28.47 9.55 1.57
N SER A 146 29.19 10.53 1.04
CA SER A 146 29.81 11.57 1.87
C SER A 146 30.26 12.79 1.07
N GLN A 147 29.34 13.70 0.76
CA GLN A 147 29.54 15.16 0.76
C GLN A 147 28.15 15.74 1.05
N SER A 148 27.81 16.39 2.16
CA SER A 148 28.52 17.27 3.10
C SER A 148 27.64 17.34 4.39
N ILE A 149 28.07 17.41 5.66
CA ILE A 149 29.10 18.23 6.32
C ILE A 149 29.48 17.56 7.67
N GLU A 150 30.79 17.41 7.88
CA GLU A 150 31.60 17.40 9.12
C GLU A 150 31.23 16.60 10.40
N SER A 151 32.01 15.54 10.59
CA SER A 151 32.68 15.07 11.82
C SER A 151 32.28 15.64 13.19
N ARG A 152 31.67 14.78 14.02
CA ARG A 152 32.12 14.54 15.41
C ARG A 152 32.00 13.06 15.76
N THR A 153 33.16 12.43 15.92
CA THR A 153 33.35 11.06 16.42
C THR A 153 32.75 10.92 17.81
N TYR A 154 31.77 10.03 17.96
CA TYR A 154 31.40 9.44 19.25
C TYR A 154 31.51 7.93 19.12
N ASP A 155 32.46 7.35 19.87
CA ASP A 155 32.60 5.91 20.10
C ASP A 155 31.27 5.34 20.60
N VAL A 156 30.57 4.57 19.75
CA VAL A 156 29.41 3.79 20.21
C VAL A 156 29.92 2.40 20.62
N ARG A 157 30.38 2.35 21.87
CA ARG A 157 30.52 1.12 22.65
C ARG A 157 29.21 0.32 22.55
N ARG A 158 29.29 -0.91 22.05
CA ARG A 158 28.17 -1.87 21.97
C ARG A 158 27.46 -1.97 23.33
N VAL A 159 26.22 -1.50 23.41
CA VAL A 159 25.32 -1.75 24.54
C VAL A 159 24.50 -3.00 24.21
N PRO A 160 24.43 -4.00 25.12
CA PRO A 160 23.75 -5.26 24.86
C PRO A 160 22.23 -5.06 24.79
N SER A 161 21.59 -5.93 24.00
CA SER A 161 20.15 -6.14 23.79
C SER A 161 19.23 -5.61 24.91
N ALA A 162 18.92 -4.32 24.85
CA ALA A 162 17.81 -3.73 25.58
C ALA A 162 16.56 -3.82 24.70
N THR A 163 15.51 -4.39 25.27
CA THR A 163 14.13 -4.48 24.77
C THR A 163 13.79 -3.30 23.86
N LYS A 164 13.61 -3.54 22.54
CA LYS A 164 13.31 -2.50 21.54
C LYS A 164 12.05 -1.75 21.97
N ARG A 165 12.22 -0.59 22.62
CA ARG A 165 11.14 0.33 22.97
C ARG A 165 10.61 0.89 21.65
N GLY A 166 9.32 0.70 21.37
CA GLY A 166 8.70 1.25 20.17
C GLY A 166 8.89 2.76 20.14
N VAL A 167 9.33 3.29 19.00
CA VAL A 167 9.46 4.73 18.77
C VAL A 167 8.06 5.34 18.81
N GLY A 168 7.86 6.39 19.61
CA GLY A 168 6.57 7.08 19.68
C GLY A 168 6.28 7.86 18.39
N LEU A 169 5.00 8.14 18.09
CA LEU A 169 4.61 8.90 16.89
C LEU A 169 5.32 10.26 16.76
N PHE A 170 5.44 10.99 17.88
CA PHE A 170 6.14 12.27 17.93
C PHE A 170 7.65 12.13 17.71
N GLU A 171 8.24 11.07 18.25
CA GLU A 171 9.66 10.77 18.09
C GLU A 171 9.98 10.37 16.65
N ALA A 172 9.08 9.62 16.00
CA ALA A 172 9.17 9.28 14.58
C ALA A 172 9.03 10.51 13.67
N PHE A 173 8.20 11.48 14.05
CA PHE A 173 8.03 12.73 13.30
C PHE A 173 9.26 13.64 13.38
N LEU A 174 10.00 13.58 14.49
CA LEU A 174 11.22 14.35 14.71
C LEU A 174 12.47 13.81 14.01
N ILE A 175 12.37 12.63 13.38
CA ILE A 175 13.49 12.05 12.63
C ILE A 175 13.81 12.95 11.42
N PRO A 176 15.06 13.42 11.27
CA PRO A 176 15.44 14.33 10.19
C PRO A 176 15.17 13.67 8.83
N GLY A 177 14.40 14.37 7.98
CA GLY A 177 14.02 13.91 6.65
C GLY A 177 12.60 13.34 6.54
N VAL A 178 11.96 12.89 7.62
CA VAL A 178 10.61 12.28 7.53
C VAL A 178 9.56 13.30 7.05
N VAL A 179 9.60 14.52 7.57
CA VAL A 179 8.67 15.60 7.19
C VAL A 179 8.73 15.95 5.69
N PRO A 180 9.89 16.25 5.07
CA PRO A 180 9.94 16.52 3.64
C PRO A 180 9.53 15.32 2.77
N PHE A 181 9.87 14.08 3.17
CA PHE A 181 9.37 12.88 2.48
C PHE A 181 7.84 12.74 2.59
N ALA A 182 7.27 13.00 3.77
CA ALA A 182 5.83 12.95 4.00
C ALA A 182 5.09 14.02 3.19
N LEU A 183 5.62 15.25 3.12
CA LEU A 183 5.05 16.32 2.31
C LEU A 183 5.12 16.00 0.81
N CYS A 184 6.25 15.48 0.33
CA CYS A 184 6.38 15.04 -1.06
C CYS A 184 5.36 13.94 -1.40
N LEU A 185 5.23 12.92 -0.54
CA LEU A 185 4.24 11.86 -0.70
C LEU A 185 2.81 12.40 -0.64
N PHE A 186 2.54 13.40 0.21
CA PHE A 186 1.23 14.05 0.30
C PHE A 186 0.85 14.73 -1.02
N PHE A 187 1.72 15.60 -1.56
CA PHE A 187 1.45 16.28 -2.83
C PHE A 187 1.36 15.31 -4.01
N SER A 188 2.26 14.32 -4.07
CA SER A 188 2.22 13.28 -5.11
C SER A 188 0.91 12.48 -5.07
N LYS A 189 0.44 12.10 -3.87
CA LYS A 189 -0.85 11.41 -3.72
C LYS A 189 -2.04 12.31 -4.00
N LEU A 190 -1.99 13.59 -3.60
CA LEU A 190 -3.04 14.56 -3.89
C LEU A 190 -3.26 14.64 -5.40
N VAL A 191 -2.19 14.89 -6.17
CA VAL A 191 -2.24 14.96 -7.64
C VAL A 191 -2.77 13.66 -8.22
N ALA A 192 -2.26 12.50 -7.79
CA ALA A 192 -2.72 11.20 -8.28
C ALA A 192 -4.22 10.96 -8.04
N TYR A 193 -4.73 11.27 -6.84
CA TYR A 193 -6.16 11.12 -6.53
C TYR A 193 -7.03 12.15 -7.25
N THR A 194 -6.56 13.39 -7.39
CA THR A 194 -7.25 14.39 -8.20
C THR A 194 -7.41 13.89 -9.63
N PHE A 195 -6.35 13.37 -10.28
CA PHE A 195 -6.50 12.78 -11.61
C PHE A 195 -7.44 11.58 -11.61
N LEU A 196 -7.31 10.64 -10.68
CA LEU A 196 -8.18 9.46 -10.60
C LEU A 196 -9.68 9.78 -10.52
N TYR A 197 -10.05 10.73 -9.66
CA TYR A 197 -11.47 11.06 -9.43
C TYR A 197 -11.98 12.16 -10.37
N TRP A 198 -11.14 13.14 -10.69
CA TRP A 198 -11.54 14.28 -11.50
C TRP A 198 -11.47 14.00 -13.00
N LEU A 199 -10.58 13.12 -13.48
CA LEU A 199 -10.46 12.82 -14.91
C LEU A 199 -11.74 12.19 -15.47
N PRO A 200 -12.35 11.15 -14.85
CA PRO A 200 -13.62 10.60 -15.33
C PRO A 200 -14.76 11.63 -15.27
N PHE A 201 -14.82 12.44 -14.20
CA PHE A 201 -15.80 13.51 -14.05
C PHE A 201 -15.65 14.58 -15.14
N TYR A 202 -14.43 15.08 -15.35
CA TYR A 202 -14.11 16.09 -16.36
C TYR A 202 -14.44 15.60 -17.77
N LEU A 203 -14.09 14.36 -18.11
CA LEU A 203 -14.39 13.80 -19.43
C LEU A 203 -15.88 13.53 -19.66
N SER A 204 -16.66 13.35 -18.59
CA SER A 204 -18.12 13.21 -18.68
C SER A 204 -18.87 14.54 -18.81
N GLN A 205 -18.31 15.63 -18.27
CA GLN A 205 -18.94 16.96 -18.20
C GLN A 205 -18.44 17.92 -19.28
N THR A 206 -17.27 17.66 -19.87
CA THR A 206 -16.65 18.52 -20.88
C THR A 206 -16.71 17.85 -22.25
N GLU A 207 -17.31 18.54 -23.21
CA GLU A 207 -17.48 18.07 -24.58
C GLU A 207 -16.12 18.00 -25.30
N ILE A 208 -15.67 16.80 -25.67
CA ILE A 208 -14.44 16.62 -26.45
C ILE A 208 -14.85 16.24 -27.87
N GLY A 209 -14.81 17.22 -28.77
CA GLY A 209 -15.08 17.00 -30.18
C GLY A 209 -16.55 16.84 -30.57
N GLY A 210 -17.49 17.32 -29.74
CA GLY A 210 -18.92 17.34 -30.08
C GLY A 210 -19.75 16.15 -29.58
N GLU A 211 -19.16 15.22 -28.82
CA GLU A 211 -19.87 14.07 -28.24
C GLU A 211 -19.57 13.91 -26.74
N TYR A 212 -20.60 13.58 -25.97
CA TYR A 212 -20.45 13.17 -24.57
C TYR A 212 -19.89 11.76 -24.50
N VAL A 213 -18.79 11.61 -23.77
CA VAL A 213 -18.13 10.31 -23.58
C VAL A 213 -19.05 9.43 -22.71
N SER A 214 -19.67 8.42 -23.34
CA SER A 214 -20.60 7.46 -22.71
C SER A 214 -20.05 6.85 -21.42
N VAL A 215 -20.93 6.49 -20.47
CA VAL A 215 -20.62 5.82 -19.19
C VAL A 215 -19.71 4.58 -19.37
N LYS A 216 -19.80 3.89 -20.52
CA LYS A 216 -18.90 2.78 -20.88
C LYS A 216 -17.44 3.21 -21.06
N SER A 217 -17.20 4.38 -21.63
CA SER A 217 -15.85 4.91 -21.85
C SER A 217 -15.21 5.42 -20.57
N ALA A 218 -16.00 5.92 -19.60
CA ALA A 218 -15.50 6.29 -18.27
C ALA A 218 -14.99 5.05 -17.49
N GLY A 219 -15.70 3.93 -17.57
CA GLY A 219 -15.24 2.65 -17.02
C GLY A 219 -13.96 2.15 -17.68
N ASN A 220 -13.88 2.21 -19.02
CA ASN A 220 -12.66 1.84 -19.75
C ASN A 220 -11.46 2.74 -19.38
N LEU A 221 -11.69 4.03 -19.12
CA LEU A 221 -10.64 4.95 -18.73
C LEU A 221 -10.09 4.67 -17.32
N SER A 222 -10.96 4.36 -16.35
CA SER A 222 -10.52 3.91 -15.02
C SER A 222 -9.64 2.67 -15.14
N THR A 223 -10.06 1.72 -15.99
CA THR A 223 -9.31 0.48 -16.23
C THR A 223 -7.96 0.76 -16.88
N LEU A 224 -7.88 1.69 -17.85
CA LEU A 224 -6.64 2.12 -18.48
C LEU A 224 -5.68 2.78 -17.50
N PHE A 225 -6.19 3.61 -16.57
CA PHE A 225 -5.36 4.21 -15.52
C PHE A 225 -4.77 3.14 -14.59
N ASP A 226 -5.59 2.18 -14.15
CA ASP A 226 -5.13 1.05 -13.34
C ASP A 226 -4.08 0.19 -14.07
N VAL A 227 -4.28 -0.09 -15.37
CA VAL A 227 -3.30 -0.81 -16.19
C VAL A 227 -1.99 -0.03 -16.35
N GLY A 228 -2.09 1.29 -16.56
CA GLY A 228 -0.92 2.19 -16.61
C GLY A 228 -0.13 2.17 -15.31
N GLY A 229 -0.82 2.16 -14.15
CA GLY A 229 -0.21 2.03 -12.84
C GLY A 229 0.56 0.71 -12.64
N ILE A 230 0.02 -0.41 -13.13
CA ILE A 230 0.69 -1.72 -13.10
C ILE A 230 1.97 -1.68 -13.92
N VAL A 231 1.86 -1.29 -15.19
CA VAL A 231 3.00 -1.29 -16.13
C VAL A 231 4.08 -0.31 -15.67
N GLY A 232 3.68 0.91 -15.29
CA GLY A 232 4.58 1.93 -14.75
C GLY A 232 5.29 1.49 -13.48
N GLY A 233 4.57 0.88 -12.53
CA GLY A 233 5.14 0.37 -11.29
C GLY A 233 6.18 -0.73 -11.49
N ILE A 234 5.93 -1.66 -12.42
CA ILE A 234 6.87 -2.74 -12.75
C ILE A 234 8.12 -2.19 -13.44
N ILE A 235 7.95 -1.29 -14.43
CA ILE A 235 9.09 -0.67 -15.14
C ILE A 235 9.92 0.18 -14.17
N ALA A 236 9.27 1.00 -13.34
CA ALA A 236 9.96 1.81 -12.33
C ALA A 236 10.72 0.93 -11.33
N GLY A 237 10.10 -0.16 -10.86
CA GLY A 237 10.75 -1.12 -9.96
C GLY A 237 11.97 -1.79 -10.60
N HIS A 238 11.83 -2.21 -11.87
CA HIS A 238 12.93 -2.82 -12.63
C HIS A 238 14.08 -1.83 -12.87
N LEU A 239 13.76 -0.60 -13.27
CA LEU A 239 14.75 0.44 -13.54
C LEU A 239 15.47 0.87 -12.25
N SER A 240 14.74 0.95 -11.13
CA SER A 240 15.30 1.28 -9.81
C SER A 240 16.30 0.24 -9.34
N ASP A 241 15.99 -1.05 -9.52
CA ASP A 241 16.89 -2.15 -9.16
C ASP A 241 18.11 -2.23 -10.10
N LYS A 242 17.96 -1.85 -11.38
CA LYS A 242 19.07 -1.87 -12.36
C LYS A 242 20.03 -0.70 -12.19
N LEU A 243 19.52 0.48 -11.81
CA LEU A 243 20.32 1.70 -11.69
C LEU A 243 20.92 1.90 -10.29
N ASN A 244 20.51 1.11 -9.28
CA ASN A 244 20.85 1.32 -7.85
C ASN A 244 20.56 2.74 -7.30
N ALA A 245 19.96 3.62 -8.10
CA ALA A 245 19.70 5.02 -7.81
C ALA A 245 18.19 5.26 -7.76
N ARG A 246 17.62 5.02 -6.58
CA ARG A 246 16.16 5.10 -6.34
C ARG A 246 15.59 6.51 -6.50
N ALA A 247 16.42 7.53 -6.27
CA ALA A 247 16.03 8.94 -6.36
C ALA A 247 15.96 9.46 -7.81
N THR A 248 16.88 9.03 -8.68
CA THR A 248 16.88 9.42 -10.10
C THR A 248 15.71 8.83 -10.85
N THR A 249 15.33 7.58 -10.58
CA THR A 249 14.13 6.98 -11.18
C THR A 249 12.84 7.70 -10.79
N ALA A 250 12.73 8.15 -9.54
CA ALA A 250 11.58 8.93 -9.09
C ALA A 250 11.54 10.33 -9.75
N ALA A 251 12.70 10.98 -9.91
CA ALA A 251 12.80 12.26 -10.60
C ALA A 251 12.44 12.14 -12.10
N THR A 252 12.94 11.13 -12.81
CA THR A 252 12.63 10.94 -14.24
C THR A 252 11.13 10.71 -14.47
N PHE A 253 10.44 10.00 -13.58
CA PHE A 253 8.99 9.77 -13.68
C PHE A 253 8.12 10.99 -13.31
N ILE A 254 8.65 11.96 -12.56
CA ILE A 254 7.93 13.21 -12.23
C ILE A 254 8.08 14.25 -13.34
N PHE A 255 9.20 14.21 -14.07
CA PHE A 255 9.52 15.18 -15.13
C PHE A 255 9.21 14.72 -16.55
N CYS A 256 8.81 13.46 -16.76
CA CYS A 256 8.29 12.93 -18.02
C CYS A 256 6.79 12.68 -17.93
#